data_AF-A0A3C1SDI7-F1
#
_entry.id   AF-A0A3C1SDI7-F1
#
_cell.length_a   1.000
_cell.length_b   1.000
_cell.length_c   1.000
_cell.angle_alpha   90.00
_cell.angle_beta   90.00
_cell.angle_gamma   90.00
#
_symmetry.space_group_name_H-M   'P 1'
#
loop_
_entity.id
_entity.type
_entity.pdbx_description
1 polymer ?
#
loop_
_entity_poly.entity_id
_entity_poly.type
_entity_poly.pdbx_seq_one_letter_code
_entity_poly.pdbx_strand_id
1 'polypeptide(L)'
;MDFIFNELSVKQAEHPEIAKQWMSDLLRLYKTAYQRGFKRLITPQNILSEFLAPNYTFSHWLKDVDNDSRSLFITQATHPPFAEDVLEKKADDGSRLFEFSYNDKITKGLGAACLVGSLSVSFDNSPEWDKTSISIRAVYFSDEEEDIIEEDEDVKHSCKLNHLEFLKKWIETVNKPPIPNGKILCLKQKEFFPHLVFCKDIEAQISHLHENHAEFIQIKKRLFEINNCCADWQTGMFDIEIMPSKVSPESDSRLKKLKTELTILCPDGTKRLFSLHSRYTPGAGRIYFFPDEKKRIIYIGYIGEKII
;
A
#
# COMPACT_ATOMS: atom_id res chain seq x y z
N MET A 1 -9.24 -3.42 -8.13
CA MET A 1 -8.55 -2.35 -7.38
C MET A 1 -8.85 -1.01 -8.03
N ASP A 2 -8.90 0.10 -7.31
CA ASP A 2 -9.05 1.46 -7.88
C ASP A 2 -7.67 2.09 -8.07
N PHE A 3 -7.41 2.90 -9.10
CA PHE A 3 -6.15 3.68 -9.20
C PHE A 3 -6.35 5.08 -8.62
N ILE A 4 -5.25 5.71 -8.20
CA ILE A 4 -5.31 6.93 -7.41
C ILE A 4 -4.50 8.02 -8.09
N PHE A 5 -5.10 9.19 -8.26
CA PHE A 5 -4.47 10.33 -8.91
C PHE A 5 -3.48 11.01 -7.96
N ASN A 6 -2.25 11.21 -8.41
CA ASN A 6 -1.23 12.02 -7.75
C ASN A 6 -1.44 13.51 -8.10
N GLU A 7 -2.08 14.22 -7.19
CA GLU A 7 -2.39 15.64 -7.32
C GLU A 7 -1.17 16.55 -7.33
N LEU A 8 -0.02 16.10 -6.82
CA LEU A 8 1.21 16.90 -6.91
C LEU A 8 1.67 17.11 -8.34
N SER A 9 1.18 16.30 -9.28
CA SER A 9 1.44 16.50 -10.71
C SER A 9 0.65 17.64 -11.34
N VAL A 10 -0.35 18.18 -10.64
CA VAL A 10 -1.11 19.33 -11.11
C VAL A 10 -0.22 20.57 -11.05
N LYS A 11 0.04 21.14 -12.22
CA LYS A 11 0.67 22.46 -12.39
C LYS A 11 -0.09 23.22 -13.46
N GLN A 12 0.07 24.54 -13.46
CA GLN A 12 -0.49 25.37 -14.51
C GLN A 12 0.36 25.23 -15.77
N ALA A 13 -0.23 24.71 -16.83
CA ALA A 13 0.33 24.81 -18.18
C ALA A 13 0.34 26.27 -18.64
N GLU A 14 1.24 26.63 -19.56
CA GLU A 14 1.29 27.98 -20.13
C GLU A 14 -0.02 28.35 -20.85
N HIS A 15 -0.65 27.35 -21.49
CA HIS A 15 -1.87 27.50 -22.27
C HIS A 15 -2.88 26.36 -22.01
N PRO A 16 -4.20 26.63 -22.06
CA PRO A 16 -5.25 25.62 -21.91
C PRO A 16 -5.13 24.43 -22.87
N GLU A 17 -4.57 24.61 -24.06
CA GLU A 17 -4.35 23.57 -25.06
C GLU A 17 -3.40 22.48 -24.55
N ILE A 18 -2.34 22.88 -23.84
CA ILE A 18 -1.39 21.94 -23.23
C ILE A 18 -2.07 21.16 -22.10
N ALA A 19 -2.87 21.84 -21.27
CA ALA A 19 -3.68 21.20 -20.24
C ALA A 19 -4.68 20.18 -20.82
N LYS A 20 -5.34 20.52 -21.94
CA LYS A 20 -6.25 19.62 -22.66
C LYS A 20 -5.51 18.37 -23.17
N GLN A 21 -4.26 18.52 -23.61
CA GLN A 21 -3.42 17.39 -24.00
C GLN A 21 -3.09 16.48 -22.80
N TRP A 22 -2.66 17.05 -21.67
CA TRP A 22 -2.38 16.27 -20.45
C TRP A 22 -3.61 15.48 -19.97
N MET A 23 -4.79 16.10 -20.01
CA MET A 23 -6.05 15.41 -19.68
C MET A 23 -6.36 14.28 -20.65
N SER A 24 -6.14 14.49 -21.95
CA SER A 24 -6.37 13.46 -22.98
C SER A 24 -5.46 12.25 -22.77
N ASP A 25 -4.20 12.48 -22.43
CA ASP A 25 -3.25 11.41 -22.14
C ASP A 25 -3.56 10.69 -20.82
N LEU A 26 -3.98 11.42 -19.77
CA LEU A 26 -4.46 10.83 -18.52
C LEU A 26 -5.69 9.93 -18.76
N LEU A 27 -6.66 10.38 -19.56
CA LEU A 27 -7.85 9.56 -19.89
C LEU A 27 -7.49 8.33 -20.73
N ARG A 28 -6.49 8.45 -21.63
CA ARG A 28 -5.97 7.29 -22.37
C ARG A 28 -5.34 6.28 -21.42
N LEU A 29 -4.51 6.76 -20.48
CA LEU A 29 -3.89 5.94 -19.45
C LEU A 29 -4.93 5.23 -18.58
N TYR A 30 -5.95 5.97 -18.12
CA TYR A 30 -7.11 5.43 -17.40
C TYR A 30 -7.74 4.28 -18.17
N LYS A 31 -8.07 4.47 -19.45
CA LYS A 31 -8.77 3.46 -20.27
C LYS A 31 -7.94 2.19 -20.39
N THR A 32 -6.63 2.32 -20.57
CA THR A 32 -5.72 1.17 -20.61
C THR A 32 -5.57 0.49 -19.25
N ALA A 33 -5.50 1.24 -18.15
CA ALA A 33 -5.47 0.66 -16.80
C ALA A 33 -6.79 -0.07 -16.48
N TYR A 34 -7.93 0.48 -16.89
CA TYR A 34 -9.23 -0.15 -16.73
C TYR A 34 -9.31 -1.52 -17.43
N GLN A 35 -8.82 -1.60 -18.68
CA GLN A 35 -8.71 -2.87 -19.42
C GLN A 35 -7.83 -3.92 -18.71
N ARG A 36 -6.98 -3.49 -17.78
CA ARG A 36 -6.10 -4.35 -16.99
C ARG A 36 -6.68 -4.73 -15.62
N GLY A 37 -7.94 -4.39 -15.33
CA GLY A 37 -8.65 -4.81 -14.12
C GLY A 37 -8.79 -3.75 -13.03
N PHE A 38 -8.29 -2.54 -13.26
CA PHE A 38 -8.60 -1.42 -12.38
C PHE A 38 -10.00 -0.87 -12.63
N LYS A 39 -10.62 -0.24 -11.61
CA LYS A 39 -12.05 0.13 -11.65
C LYS A 39 -12.29 1.63 -11.73
N ARG A 40 -11.82 2.43 -10.76
CA ARG A 40 -12.12 3.87 -10.64
C ARG A 40 -10.89 4.75 -10.44
N LEU A 41 -11.02 6.05 -10.75
CA LEU A 41 -10.01 7.09 -10.53
C LEU A 41 -10.27 7.82 -9.22
N ILE A 42 -9.62 7.41 -8.14
CA ILE A 42 -9.71 8.15 -6.88
C ILE A 42 -8.90 9.45 -7.01
N THR A 43 -9.52 10.59 -6.71
CA THR A 43 -8.86 11.90 -6.69
C THR A 43 -9.05 12.56 -5.33
N PRO A 44 -8.32 13.65 -5.03
CA PRO A 44 -8.69 14.53 -3.91
C PRO A 44 -10.08 15.15 -4.09
N GLN A 45 -10.74 15.48 -2.98
CA GLN A 45 -12.07 16.10 -2.96
C GLN A 45 -12.15 17.41 -3.76
N ASN A 46 -11.09 18.21 -3.75
CA ASN A 46 -11.06 19.55 -4.34
C ASN A 46 -10.59 19.58 -5.82
N ILE A 47 -10.40 18.42 -6.46
CA ILE A 47 -9.79 18.32 -7.80
C ILE A 47 -10.44 19.23 -8.85
N LEU A 48 -11.77 19.44 -8.79
CA LEU A 48 -12.52 20.25 -9.76
C LEU A 48 -12.14 21.74 -9.74
N SER A 49 -11.60 22.21 -8.62
CA SER A 49 -11.19 23.60 -8.41
C SER A 49 -9.73 23.86 -8.79
N GLU A 50 -8.93 22.80 -8.99
CA GLU A 50 -7.51 22.92 -9.30
C GLU A 50 -7.29 23.55 -10.69
N PHE A 51 -6.26 24.40 -10.79
CA PHE A 51 -5.90 25.12 -12.00
C PHE A 51 -4.98 24.28 -12.88
N LEU A 52 -5.46 23.97 -14.08
CA LEU A 52 -4.69 23.29 -15.12
C LEU A 52 -3.90 24.27 -15.99
N ALA A 53 -4.34 25.52 -16.09
CA ALA A 53 -3.65 26.65 -16.74
C ALA A 53 -4.16 27.97 -16.12
N PRO A 54 -3.56 29.14 -16.40
CA PRO A 54 -4.04 30.42 -15.88
C PRO A 54 -5.53 30.63 -16.17
N ASN A 55 -6.32 30.84 -15.11
CA ASN A 55 -7.78 31.00 -15.18
C ASN A 55 -8.55 29.81 -15.81
N TYR A 56 -7.95 28.62 -15.85
CA TYR A 56 -8.53 27.43 -16.46
C TYR A 56 -8.39 26.22 -15.54
N THR A 57 -9.52 25.77 -14.97
CA THR A 57 -9.58 24.70 -13.98
C THR A 57 -10.09 23.38 -14.58
N PHE A 58 -10.06 22.28 -13.82
CA PHE A 58 -10.75 21.04 -14.20
C PHE A 58 -12.23 21.27 -14.53
N SER A 59 -12.92 22.13 -13.78
CA SER A 59 -14.31 22.49 -14.07
C SER A 59 -14.49 23.20 -15.41
N HIS A 60 -13.51 23.99 -15.85
CA HIS A 60 -13.52 24.59 -17.19
C HIS A 60 -13.26 23.53 -18.26
N TRP A 61 -12.28 22.66 -18.04
CA TRP A 61 -12.01 21.54 -18.95
C TRP A 61 -13.22 20.64 -19.17
N LEU A 62 -13.99 20.34 -18.12
CA LEU A 62 -15.22 19.57 -18.25
C LEU A 62 -16.23 20.21 -19.20
N LYS A 63 -16.29 21.54 -19.30
CA LYS A 63 -17.20 22.26 -20.21
C LYS A 63 -16.70 22.25 -21.67
N ASP A 64 -15.38 22.21 -21.84
CA ASP A 64 -14.71 22.31 -23.14
C ASP A 64 -14.50 20.96 -23.84
N VAL A 65 -14.49 19.86 -23.09
CA VAL A 65 -14.20 18.52 -23.61
C VAL A 65 -15.46 17.83 -24.17
N ASP A 66 -15.25 16.85 -25.05
CA ASP A 66 -16.29 16.03 -25.64
C ASP A 66 -17.11 15.27 -24.57
N ASN A 67 -18.34 14.89 -24.93
CA ASN A 67 -19.29 14.29 -23.99
C ASN A 67 -18.81 12.95 -23.41
N ASP A 68 -18.03 12.16 -24.17
CA ASP A 68 -17.56 10.85 -23.71
C ASP A 68 -16.47 11.03 -22.65
N SER A 69 -15.47 11.87 -22.93
CA SER A 69 -14.40 12.23 -21.99
C SER A 69 -14.94 12.90 -20.73
N ARG A 70 -15.92 13.81 -20.89
CA ARG A 70 -16.63 14.45 -19.77
C ARG A 70 -17.32 13.44 -18.88
N SER A 71 -18.16 12.60 -19.48
CA SER A 71 -18.96 11.59 -18.76
C SER A 71 -18.05 10.58 -18.06
N LEU A 72 -16.94 10.21 -18.71
CA LEU A 72 -15.94 9.34 -18.11
C LEU A 72 -15.31 9.97 -16.88
N PHE A 73 -14.79 11.20 -16.98
CA PHE A 73 -14.13 11.83 -15.83
C PHE A 73 -15.07 12.06 -14.66
N ILE A 74 -16.28 12.57 -14.90
CA ILE A 74 -17.29 12.77 -13.84
C ILE A 74 -17.59 11.44 -13.12
N THR A 75 -17.92 10.40 -13.88
CA THR A 75 -18.29 9.10 -13.31
C THR A 75 -17.17 8.51 -12.45
N GLN A 76 -15.91 8.76 -12.82
CA GLN A 76 -14.76 8.07 -12.27
C GLN A 76 -14.02 8.85 -11.20
N ALA A 77 -14.05 10.19 -11.24
CA ALA A 77 -13.13 11.07 -10.52
C ALA A 77 -13.81 12.18 -9.71
N THR A 78 -15.15 12.28 -9.71
CA THR A 78 -15.84 13.35 -8.96
C THR A 78 -16.79 12.83 -7.88
N HIS A 79 -16.72 11.54 -7.57
CA HIS A 79 -17.58 10.89 -6.60
C HIS A 79 -16.77 10.09 -5.58
N PRO A 80 -17.28 9.96 -4.34
CA PRO A 80 -16.62 9.16 -3.30
C PRO A 80 -16.38 7.69 -3.71
N PRO A 81 -15.34 7.05 -3.13
CA PRO A 81 -14.42 7.63 -2.17
C PRO A 81 -13.40 8.55 -2.85
N PHE A 82 -13.02 9.61 -2.14
CA PHE A 82 -11.88 10.47 -2.46
C PHE A 82 -10.62 9.98 -1.74
N ALA A 83 -9.47 10.53 -2.12
CA ALA A 83 -8.20 10.17 -1.48
C ALA A 83 -8.23 10.41 0.04
N GLU A 84 -8.88 11.50 0.47
CA GLU A 84 -9.13 11.81 1.87
C GLU A 84 -9.97 10.74 2.55
N ASP A 85 -11.04 10.24 1.93
CA ASP A 85 -11.88 9.19 2.53
C ASP A 85 -11.09 7.89 2.74
N VAL A 86 -10.10 7.60 1.88
CA VAL A 86 -9.20 6.44 2.02
C VAL A 86 -8.24 6.64 3.20
N LEU A 87 -7.76 7.87 3.40
CA LEU A 87 -6.88 8.24 4.51
C LEU A 87 -7.64 8.28 5.85
N GLU A 88 -8.85 8.83 5.86
CA GLU A 88 -9.68 9.09 7.06
C GLU A 88 -10.41 7.86 7.59
N LYS A 89 -10.92 6.96 6.72
CA LYS A 89 -11.61 5.71 7.14
C LYS A 89 -10.77 4.80 8.06
N LYS A 90 -9.50 5.11 8.24
CA LYS A 90 -8.56 4.36 9.07
C LYS A 90 -8.08 5.13 10.30
N ALA A 91 -8.51 6.38 10.49
CA ALA A 91 -8.32 7.14 11.73
C ALA A 91 -9.41 6.84 12.79
N ASP A 92 -10.45 6.08 12.45
CA ASP A 92 -11.61 5.76 13.31
C ASP A 92 -11.28 4.85 14.52
N ASP A 93 -10.07 4.27 14.60
CA ASP A 93 -9.56 3.64 15.84
C ASP A 93 -8.91 4.65 16.81
N GLY A 94 -8.88 5.93 16.44
CA GLY A 94 -8.42 7.04 17.26
C GLY A 94 -6.90 7.14 17.44
N SER A 95 -6.07 6.32 16.78
CA SER A 95 -4.69 6.17 17.24
C SER A 95 -3.59 6.84 16.42
N ARG A 96 -3.75 7.22 15.12
CA ARG A 96 -2.59 7.76 14.35
C ARG A 96 -2.93 8.78 13.28
N LEU A 97 -2.25 9.92 13.38
CA LEU A 97 -2.06 10.84 12.27
C LEU A 97 -1.08 10.19 11.29
N PHE A 98 -1.54 9.97 10.06
CA PHE A 98 -0.67 9.62 8.93
C PHE A 98 -0.53 10.85 8.06
N GLU A 99 0.68 11.40 7.97
CA GLU A 99 1.01 12.40 6.98
C GLU A 99 1.94 11.77 5.95
N PHE A 100 1.56 11.88 4.68
CA PHE A 100 2.40 11.43 3.57
C PHE A 100 2.91 12.66 2.84
N SER A 101 4.20 12.68 2.52
CA SER A 101 4.80 13.78 1.79
C SER A 101 5.77 13.31 0.71
N TYR A 102 5.94 14.15 -0.30
CA TYR A 102 6.92 13.97 -1.37
C TYR A 102 7.63 15.31 -1.60
N ASN A 103 8.96 15.33 -1.49
CA ASN A 103 9.75 16.56 -1.53
C ASN A 103 9.17 17.67 -0.62
N ASP A 104 8.89 17.32 0.63
CA ASP A 104 8.30 18.18 1.68
C ASP A 104 6.89 18.74 1.37
N LYS A 105 6.21 18.22 0.34
CA LYS A 105 4.81 18.54 0.04
C LYS A 105 3.89 17.41 0.47
N ILE A 106 2.89 17.75 1.29
CA ILE A 106 1.85 16.79 1.69
C ILE A 106 1.13 16.25 0.45
N THR A 107 0.94 14.95 0.39
CA THR A 107 0.24 14.27 -0.69
C THR A 107 -0.86 13.35 -0.18
N LYS A 108 -2.05 13.53 -0.73
CA LYS A 108 -3.22 12.70 -0.47
C LYS A 108 -3.27 11.51 -1.40
N GLY A 109 -3.03 11.73 -2.69
CA GLY A 109 -3.11 10.70 -3.72
C GLY A 109 -2.03 9.64 -3.58
N LEU A 110 -0.77 10.03 -3.43
CA LEU A 110 0.31 9.06 -3.22
C LEU A 110 0.17 8.34 -1.88
N GLY A 111 -0.23 9.05 -0.81
CA GLY A 111 -0.50 8.46 0.50
C GLY A 111 -1.63 7.41 0.45
N ALA A 112 -2.75 7.74 -0.18
CA ALA A 112 -3.85 6.79 -0.36
C ALA A 112 -3.41 5.57 -1.21
N ALA A 113 -2.66 5.78 -2.30
CA ALA A 113 -2.08 4.70 -3.12
C ALA A 113 -1.17 3.78 -2.30
N CYS A 114 -0.33 4.35 -1.44
CA CYS A 114 0.52 3.62 -0.52
C CYS A 114 -0.30 2.73 0.43
N LEU A 115 -1.31 3.31 1.09
CA LEU A 115 -2.14 2.60 2.08
C LEU A 115 -2.91 1.43 1.49
N VAL A 116 -3.49 1.57 0.30
CA VAL A 116 -4.27 0.50 -0.35
C VAL A 116 -3.43 -0.35 -1.30
N GLY A 117 -2.12 -0.13 -1.38
CA GLY A 117 -1.20 -0.88 -2.25
C GLY A 117 -1.59 -0.80 -3.73
N SER A 118 -2.09 0.36 -4.17
CA SER A 118 -2.58 0.56 -5.54
C SER A 118 -1.61 1.34 -6.42
N LEU A 119 -1.95 1.42 -7.72
CA LEU A 119 -1.27 2.21 -8.72
C LEU A 119 -1.64 3.69 -8.55
N SER A 120 -0.61 4.52 -8.41
CA SER A 120 -0.72 5.97 -8.55
C SER A 120 -0.58 6.38 -10.01
N VAL A 121 -1.37 7.36 -10.46
CA VAL A 121 -1.29 7.92 -11.80
C VAL A 121 -1.19 9.44 -11.78
N SER A 122 -0.51 10.03 -12.75
CA SER A 122 -0.27 11.47 -12.81
C SER A 122 -0.30 12.00 -14.24
N PHE A 123 -0.17 13.32 -14.39
CA PHE A 123 0.13 13.92 -15.68
C PHE A 123 1.57 13.66 -16.14
N ASP A 124 1.73 13.33 -17.43
CA ASP A 124 3.05 13.27 -18.09
C ASP A 124 3.51 14.68 -18.48
N ASN A 125 3.80 15.50 -17.48
CA ASN A 125 4.12 16.92 -17.65
C ASN A 125 5.46 17.35 -17.06
N SER A 126 6.19 16.43 -16.43
CA SER A 126 7.48 16.68 -15.78
C SER A 126 8.31 15.40 -15.74
N PRO A 127 9.64 15.47 -15.96
CA PRO A 127 10.53 14.32 -15.71
C PRO A 127 10.47 13.77 -14.29
N GLU A 128 10.00 14.58 -13.33
CA GLU A 128 9.76 14.17 -11.95
C GLU A 128 8.81 12.96 -11.84
N TRP A 129 7.81 12.91 -12.71
CA TRP A 129 6.79 11.86 -12.78
C TRP A 129 7.15 10.74 -13.78
N ASP A 130 8.22 10.89 -14.54
CA ASP A 130 8.70 9.90 -15.49
C ASP A 130 9.40 8.72 -14.79
N LYS A 131 8.67 8.06 -13.88
CA LYS A 131 9.13 6.98 -13.02
C LYS A 131 8.03 5.95 -12.83
N THR A 132 8.42 4.69 -12.65
CA THR A 132 7.50 3.57 -12.38
C THR A 132 7.27 3.32 -10.89
N SER A 133 8.02 4.01 -10.04
CA SER A 133 7.92 4.00 -8.58
C SER A 133 8.24 5.41 -8.05
N ILE A 134 7.48 5.88 -7.07
CA ILE A 134 7.72 7.14 -6.35
C ILE A 134 7.93 6.78 -4.88
N SER A 135 9.10 7.11 -4.36
CA SER A 135 9.38 7.03 -2.93
C SER A 135 8.78 8.26 -2.23
N ILE A 136 7.94 8.02 -1.24
CA ILE A 136 7.29 9.05 -0.42
C ILE A 136 7.68 8.86 1.04
N ARG A 137 7.67 9.95 1.80
CA ARG A 137 7.83 9.89 3.24
C ARG A 137 6.47 9.66 3.90
N ALA A 138 6.39 8.65 4.74
CA ALA A 138 5.27 8.39 5.62
C ALA A 138 5.66 8.77 7.05
N VAL A 139 4.91 9.70 7.62
CA VAL A 139 5.09 10.17 9.00
C VAL A 139 3.92 9.67 9.83
N TYR A 140 4.22 8.99 10.92
CA TYR A 140 3.20 8.45 11.81
C TYR A 140 3.71 8.30 13.24
N PHE A 141 2.80 8.31 14.19
CA PHE A 141 3.15 8.10 15.60
C PHE A 141 3.46 6.61 15.87
N SER A 142 4.59 6.36 16.52
CA SER A 142 5.07 5.03 16.93
C SER A 142 4.90 4.83 18.42
N ASP A 143 4.03 3.88 18.80
CA ASP A 143 3.93 3.47 20.21
C ASP A 143 5.20 2.77 20.73
N GLU A 144 6.11 2.31 19.86
CA GLU A 144 7.39 1.73 20.27
C GLU A 144 8.37 2.75 20.77
N GLU A 145 8.45 3.86 20.07
CA GLU A 145 9.40 4.92 20.37
C GLU A 145 8.73 6.02 21.22
N GLU A 146 7.41 5.93 21.41
CA GLU A 146 6.55 6.99 21.97
C GLU A 146 6.81 8.33 21.28
N ASP A 147 7.11 8.26 19.98
CA ASP A 147 7.59 9.37 19.17
C ASP A 147 7.07 9.27 17.73
N ILE A 148 7.21 10.34 16.97
CA ILE A 148 6.93 10.39 15.54
C ILE A 148 8.06 9.68 14.81
N ILE A 149 7.70 8.74 13.94
CA ILE A 149 8.64 8.07 13.05
C ILE A 149 8.37 8.44 11.60
N GLU A 150 9.47 8.53 10.85
CA GLU A 150 9.49 8.81 9.44
C GLU A 150 10.07 7.59 8.72
N GLU A 151 9.34 7.06 7.74
CA GLU A 151 9.78 5.94 6.92
C GLU A 151 9.51 6.25 5.45
N ASP A 152 10.41 5.83 4.57
CA ASP A 152 10.22 5.93 3.12
C ASP A 152 9.42 4.72 2.62
N GLU A 153 8.37 4.98 1.85
CA GLU A 153 7.52 3.95 1.23
C GLU A 153 7.49 4.14 -0.29
N ASP A 154 7.50 3.03 -1.02
CA ASP A 154 7.48 3.02 -2.48
C ASP A 154 6.07 2.82 -3.04
N VAL A 155 5.61 3.79 -3.82
CA VAL A 155 4.32 3.76 -4.52
C VAL A 155 4.53 3.46 -6.00
N LYS A 156 3.89 2.40 -6.51
CA LYS A 156 3.90 2.12 -7.96
C LYS A 156 3.18 3.23 -8.70
N HIS A 157 3.81 3.70 -9.78
CA HIS A 157 3.41 4.93 -10.44
C HIS A 157 3.39 4.79 -11.98
N SER A 158 2.49 5.53 -12.64
CA SER A 158 2.45 5.64 -14.09
C SER A 158 1.92 7.01 -14.54
N CYS A 159 2.69 7.74 -15.36
CA CYS A 159 2.19 8.91 -16.10
C CYS A 159 1.90 8.60 -17.58
N LYS A 160 2.38 7.46 -18.09
CA LYS A 160 2.29 7.06 -19.51
C LYS A 160 2.20 5.55 -19.70
N LEU A 161 1.75 5.15 -20.89
CA LEU A 161 1.41 3.76 -21.22
C LEU A 161 2.59 2.78 -21.09
N ASN A 162 3.81 3.22 -21.43
CA ASN A 162 4.99 2.35 -21.30
C ASN A 162 5.30 1.98 -19.84
N HIS A 163 4.93 2.81 -18.85
CA HIS A 163 5.05 2.46 -17.43
C HIS A 163 4.08 1.33 -17.06
N LEU A 164 2.86 1.35 -17.61
CA LEU A 164 1.93 0.23 -17.42
C LEU A 164 2.49 -1.07 -17.99
N GLU A 165 3.12 -1.02 -19.17
CA GLU A 165 3.78 -2.20 -19.74
C GLU A 165 4.91 -2.72 -18.86
N PHE A 166 5.76 -1.84 -18.36
CA PHE A 166 6.80 -2.21 -17.39
C PHE A 166 6.21 -2.86 -16.13
N LEU A 167 5.10 -2.32 -15.63
CA LEU A 167 4.40 -2.81 -14.45
C LEU A 167 3.49 -4.01 -14.70
N LYS A 168 3.42 -4.56 -15.92
CA LYS A 168 2.46 -5.61 -16.29
C LYS A 168 2.46 -6.80 -15.32
N LYS A 169 3.64 -7.33 -14.97
CA LYS A 169 3.75 -8.45 -14.01
C LYS A 169 3.20 -8.08 -12.63
N TRP A 170 3.50 -6.88 -12.14
CA TRP A 170 2.96 -6.39 -10.87
C TRP A 170 1.44 -6.21 -10.93
N ILE A 171 0.93 -5.62 -12.01
CA ILE A 171 -0.52 -5.46 -12.26
C ILE A 171 -1.22 -6.82 -12.24
N GLU A 172 -0.65 -7.83 -12.91
CA GLU A 172 -1.16 -9.20 -12.89
C GLU A 172 -1.19 -9.77 -11.46
N THR A 173 -0.18 -9.48 -10.61
CA THR A 173 -0.17 -9.94 -9.22
C THR A 173 -1.25 -9.28 -8.36
N VAL A 174 -1.49 -7.98 -8.49
CA VAL A 174 -2.51 -7.27 -7.69
C VAL A 174 -3.94 -7.56 -8.18
N ASN A 175 -4.09 -8.03 -9.42
CA ASN A 175 -5.38 -8.42 -10.01
C ASN A 175 -5.64 -9.94 -10.03
N LYS A 176 -4.75 -10.76 -9.42
CA LYS A 176 -5.07 -12.17 -9.10
C LYS A 176 -6.34 -12.24 -8.23
N PRO A 177 -7.08 -13.38 -8.21
CA PRO A 177 -8.25 -13.53 -7.37
C PRO A 177 -7.93 -13.03 -5.96
N PRO A 178 -8.61 -11.98 -5.50
CA PRO A 178 -8.23 -11.34 -4.25
C PRO A 178 -8.36 -12.38 -3.15
N ILE A 179 -7.41 -12.41 -2.21
CA ILE A 179 -7.64 -13.03 -0.92
C ILE A 179 -8.68 -12.12 -0.25
N PRO A 180 -9.97 -12.53 -0.21
CA PRO A 180 -11.06 -11.59 0.06
C PRO A 180 -11.19 -11.26 1.54
N ASN A 181 -10.71 -12.16 2.41
CA ASN A 181 -10.72 -12.01 3.86
C ASN A 181 -9.71 -12.94 4.54
N GLY A 182 -9.48 -12.71 5.83
CA GLY A 182 -8.54 -13.49 6.63
C GLY A 182 -8.91 -14.97 6.76
N LYS A 183 -10.21 -15.33 6.74
CA LYS A 183 -10.64 -16.74 6.78
C LYS A 183 -10.15 -17.49 5.55
N ILE A 184 -10.34 -16.92 4.36
CA ILE A 184 -9.84 -17.50 3.11
C ILE A 184 -8.31 -17.50 3.07
N LEU A 185 -7.66 -16.46 3.60
CA LEU A 185 -6.21 -16.40 3.73
C LEU A 185 -5.68 -17.61 4.52
N CYS A 186 -6.23 -17.88 5.70
CA CYS A 186 -5.85 -19.01 6.54
C CYS A 186 -6.19 -20.35 5.89
N LEU A 187 -7.40 -20.49 5.33
CA LEU A 187 -7.86 -21.73 4.69
C LEU A 187 -6.93 -22.15 3.54
N LYS A 188 -6.48 -21.17 2.74
CA LYS A 188 -5.60 -21.37 1.58
C LYS A 188 -4.14 -20.98 1.85
N GLN A 189 -3.73 -20.95 3.12
CA GLN A 189 -2.43 -20.44 3.52
C GLN A 189 -1.27 -21.10 2.77
N LYS A 190 -1.28 -22.43 2.60
CA LYS A 190 -0.23 -23.16 1.85
C LYS A 190 -0.21 -22.87 0.35
N GLU A 191 -1.35 -22.48 -0.23
CA GLU A 191 -1.45 -22.11 -1.65
C GLU A 191 -0.81 -20.73 -1.88
N PHE A 192 -1.03 -19.79 -0.95
CA PHE A 192 -0.51 -18.42 -1.06
C PHE A 192 0.90 -18.25 -0.52
N PHE A 193 1.24 -18.97 0.56
CA PHE A 193 2.46 -18.78 1.34
C PHE A 193 3.13 -20.14 1.65
N PRO A 194 3.64 -20.85 0.62
CA PRO A 194 4.21 -22.20 0.80
C PRO A 194 5.41 -22.25 1.75
N HIS A 195 6.08 -21.12 2.00
CA HIS A 195 7.24 -21.04 2.89
C HIS A 195 6.90 -20.54 4.31
N LEU A 196 5.65 -20.17 4.56
CA LEU A 196 5.19 -19.73 5.87
C LEU A 196 4.43 -20.85 6.59
N VAL A 197 4.49 -20.84 7.92
CA VAL A 197 3.69 -21.73 8.77
C VAL A 197 3.00 -20.91 9.85
N PHE A 198 1.68 -20.87 9.83
CA PHE A 198 0.92 -20.08 10.79
C PHE A 198 0.76 -20.85 12.11
N CYS A 199 1.04 -20.17 13.23
CA CYS A 199 0.73 -20.67 14.56
C CYS A 199 -0.78 -20.65 14.82
N LYS A 200 -1.20 -21.34 15.88
CA LYS A 200 -2.61 -21.64 16.17
C LYS A 200 -3.53 -20.41 16.19
N ASP A 201 -3.06 -19.30 16.74
CA ASP A 201 -3.92 -18.14 17.02
C ASP A 201 -4.07 -17.18 15.83
N ILE A 202 -3.30 -17.37 14.74
CA ILE A 202 -3.31 -16.46 13.59
C ILE A 202 -4.70 -16.37 12.95
N GLU A 203 -5.42 -17.48 12.82
CA GLU A 203 -6.75 -17.46 12.21
C GLU A 203 -7.73 -16.59 13.01
N ALA A 204 -7.74 -16.72 14.33
CA ALA A 204 -8.59 -15.92 15.19
C ALA A 204 -8.25 -14.42 15.06
N GLN A 205 -6.95 -14.09 14.97
CA GLN A 205 -6.46 -12.72 14.86
C GLN A 205 -6.90 -12.02 13.57
N ILE A 206 -6.95 -12.72 12.42
CA ILE A 206 -7.21 -12.05 11.12
C ILE A 206 -8.57 -12.39 10.51
N SER A 207 -9.33 -13.34 11.06
CA SER A 207 -10.60 -13.81 10.46
C SER A 207 -11.68 -12.74 10.28
N HIS A 208 -11.63 -11.65 11.05
CA HIS A 208 -12.54 -10.51 10.96
C HIS A 208 -12.15 -9.51 9.85
N LEU A 209 -10.94 -9.62 9.31
CA LEU A 209 -10.41 -8.71 8.30
C LEU A 209 -10.86 -9.08 6.88
N HIS A 210 -11.12 -8.07 6.05
CA HIS A 210 -11.53 -8.23 4.66
C HIS A 210 -10.86 -7.24 3.71
N GLU A 211 -11.01 -7.42 2.40
CA GLU A 211 -10.30 -6.66 1.36
C GLU A 211 -10.44 -5.13 1.42
N ASN A 212 -11.50 -4.60 2.01
CA ASN A 212 -11.67 -3.15 2.20
C ASN A 212 -10.94 -2.60 3.45
N HIS A 213 -10.24 -3.43 4.22
CA HIS A 213 -9.43 -3.03 5.36
C HIS A 213 -7.98 -2.79 4.91
N ALA A 214 -7.47 -1.57 5.09
CA ALA A 214 -6.11 -1.21 4.70
C ALA A 214 -5.06 -2.05 5.44
N GLU A 215 -5.24 -2.29 6.73
CA GLU A 215 -4.44 -3.21 7.54
C GLU A 215 -4.40 -4.62 6.94
N PHE A 216 -5.50 -5.11 6.37
CA PHE A 216 -5.50 -6.43 5.73
C PHE A 216 -4.70 -6.44 4.43
N ILE A 217 -4.76 -5.34 3.66
CA ILE A 217 -3.93 -5.17 2.46
C ILE A 217 -2.45 -5.18 2.85
N GLN A 218 -2.11 -4.49 3.94
CA GLN A 218 -0.73 -4.32 4.40
C GLN A 218 -0.19 -5.58 5.06
N ILE A 219 -1.02 -6.30 5.82
CA ILE A 219 -0.72 -7.65 6.30
C ILE A 219 -0.41 -8.58 5.12
N LYS A 220 -1.25 -8.59 4.07
CA LYS A 220 -0.98 -9.40 2.87
C LYS A 220 0.34 -9.01 2.21
N LYS A 221 0.61 -7.70 2.05
CA LYS A 221 1.87 -7.17 1.51
C LYS A 221 3.06 -7.73 2.30
N ARG A 222 3.08 -7.55 3.62
CA ARG A 222 4.16 -8.03 4.50
C ARG A 222 4.30 -9.56 4.46
N LEU A 223 3.21 -10.32 4.46
CA LEU A 223 3.27 -11.78 4.35
C LEU A 223 3.86 -12.26 3.01
N PHE A 224 3.53 -11.59 1.89
CA PHE A 224 4.13 -11.90 0.61
C PHE A 224 5.62 -11.54 0.57
N GLU A 225 6.01 -10.40 1.14
CA GLU A 225 7.43 -10.01 1.29
C GLU A 225 8.20 -11.09 2.06
N ILE A 226 7.73 -11.48 3.24
CA ILE A 226 8.36 -12.52 4.07
C ILE A 226 8.43 -13.86 3.34
N ASN A 227 7.34 -14.28 2.67
CA ASN A 227 7.31 -15.53 1.93
C ASN A 227 8.29 -15.54 0.75
N ASN A 228 8.39 -14.43 0.00
CA ASN A 228 9.28 -14.33 -1.15
C ASN A 228 10.75 -14.33 -0.71
N CYS A 229 11.11 -13.59 0.34
CA CYS A 229 12.45 -13.64 0.90
C CYS A 229 12.82 -15.04 1.40
N CYS A 230 11.85 -15.78 1.95
CA CYS A 230 12.06 -17.18 2.33
C CYS A 230 12.21 -18.12 1.11
N ALA A 231 11.55 -17.84 -0.01
CA ALA A 231 11.67 -18.63 -1.24
C ALA A 231 13.10 -18.54 -1.82
N ASP A 232 13.73 -17.38 -1.70
CA ASP A 232 15.10 -17.12 -2.15
C ASP A 232 16.17 -17.58 -1.13
N TRP A 233 15.76 -18.05 0.05
CA TRP A 233 16.66 -18.42 1.15
C TRP A 233 17.30 -19.82 0.94
N GLN A 234 18.53 -19.83 0.41
CA GLN A 234 19.25 -21.07 0.10
C GLN A 234 20.12 -21.57 1.27
N THR A 235 20.92 -20.69 1.89
CA THR A 235 21.97 -21.07 2.86
C THR A 235 22.10 -20.07 4.00
N GLY A 236 22.74 -20.49 5.11
CA GLY A 236 23.09 -19.60 6.21
C GLY A 236 21.90 -19.18 7.09
N MET A 237 22.10 -18.10 7.85
CA MET A 237 21.04 -17.48 8.65
C MET A 237 20.02 -16.77 7.76
N PHE A 238 18.83 -16.51 8.28
CA PHE A 238 17.86 -15.67 7.58
C PHE A 238 18.34 -14.22 7.62
N ASP A 239 18.58 -13.63 6.44
CA ASP A 239 19.01 -12.24 6.32
C ASP A 239 17.76 -11.34 6.34
N ILE A 240 17.69 -10.44 7.32
CA ILE A 240 16.57 -9.48 7.42
C ILE A 240 16.82 -8.24 6.57
N GLU A 241 18.05 -7.98 6.13
CA GLU A 241 18.42 -6.78 5.37
C GLU A 241 17.96 -6.87 3.90
N ILE A 242 17.66 -8.08 3.42
CA ILE A 242 17.08 -8.28 2.08
C ILE A 242 15.58 -8.00 2.02
N MET A 243 14.93 -7.75 3.16
CA MET A 243 13.50 -7.50 3.22
C MET A 243 13.15 -6.17 2.54
N PRO A 244 12.15 -6.12 1.65
CA PRO A 244 11.71 -4.87 1.03
C PRO A 244 11.18 -3.84 2.03
N SER A 245 10.88 -4.24 3.26
CA SER A 245 10.37 -3.37 4.30
C SER A 245 11.00 -3.71 5.63
N LYS A 246 11.11 -2.68 6.48
CA LYS A 246 11.86 -2.76 7.74
C LYS A 246 11.38 -3.92 8.60
N VAL A 247 12.33 -4.77 8.97
CA VAL A 247 12.18 -5.84 9.95
C VAL A 247 13.15 -5.54 11.07
N SER A 248 12.67 -5.64 12.30
CA SER A 248 13.50 -5.42 13.49
C SER A 248 13.24 -6.50 14.54
N PRO A 249 14.25 -6.87 15.33
CA PRO A 249 14.02 -7.60 16.56
C PRO A 249 13.39 -6.67 17.61
N GLU A 250 12.63 -7.26 18.53
CA GLU A 250 12.26 -6.62 19.78
C GLU A 250 13.49 -6.29 20.63
N SER A 251 13.41 -5.19 21.39
CA SER A 251 14.48 -4.81 22.31
C SER A 251 14.63 -5.81 23.46
N ASP A 252 15.84 -5.95 24.01
CA ASP A 252 16.12 -6.88 25.11
C ASP A 252 15.24 -6.64 26.34
N SER A 253 14.95 -5.37 26.64
CA SER A 253 14.07 -5.00 27.77
C SER A 253 12.65 -5.49 27.54
N ARG A 254 12.13 -5.32 26.32
CA ARG A 254 10.78 -5.72 25.93
C ARG A 254 10.65 -7.24 25.78
N LEU A 255 11.64 -7.93 25.24
CA LEU A 255 11.70 -9.39 25.20
C LEU A 255 11.68 -10.01 26.59
N LYS A 256 12.36 -9.40 27.57
CA LYS A 256 12.31 -9.84 28.97
C LYS A 256 10.92 -9.64 29.57
N LYS A 257 10.29 -8.48 29.32
CA LYS A 257 8.94 -8.16 29.82
C LYS A 257 7.87 -9.08 29.22
N LEU A 258 7.89 -9.27 27.90
CA LEU A 258 6.88 -9.98 27.11
C LEU A 258 7.28 -11.41 26.76
N LYS A 259 8.20 -12.00 27.54
CA LYS A 259 8.77 -13.31 27.23
C LYS A 259 7.68 -14.38 27.08
N THR A 260 6.65 -14.32 27.91
CA THR A 260 5.57 -15.33 27.93
C THR A 260 4.69 -15.18 26.69
N GLU A 261 4.30 -13.96 26.37
CA GLU A 261 3.42 -13.57 25.27
C GLU A 261 4.07 -13.85 23.90
N LEU A 262 5.38 -13.60 23.80
CA LEU A 262 6.15 -13.85 22.58
C LEU A 262 6.69 -15.29 22.50
N THR A 263 6.51 -16.12 23.54
CA THR A 263 6.86 -17.54 23.49
C THR A 263 5.67 -18.38 23.03
N ILE A 264 5.62 -18.66 21.74
CA ILE A 264 4.45 -19.25 21.08
C ILE A 264 4.71 -20.71 20.75
N LEU A 265 3.71 -21.56 21.01
CA LEU A 265 3.74 -22.97 20.63
C LEU A 265 3.51 -23.10 19.12
N CYS A 266 4.55 -23.56 18.40
CA CYS A 266 4.47 -23.79 16.97
C CYS A 266 3.78 -25.14 16.66
N PRO A 267 3.26 -25.33 15.42
CA PRO A 267 2.60 -26.57 15.02
C PRO A 267 3.45 -27.84 15.11
N ASP A 268 4.77 -27.71 15.20
CA ASP A 268 5.70 -28.83 15.39
C ASP A 268 5.90 -29.23 16.86
N GLY A 269 5.12 -28.64 17.78
CA GLY A 269 5.15 -28.93 19.21
C GLY A 269 6.23 -28.18 19.99
N THR A 270 7.06 -27.37 19.32
CA THR A 270 8.13 -26.62 19.99
C THR A 270 7.67 -25.19 20.32
N LYS A 271 7.94 -24.75 21.54
CA LYS A 271 7.78 -23.34 21.93
C LYS A 271 8.99 -22.53 21.47
N ARG A 272 8.75 -21.41 20.80
CA ARG A 272 9.79 -20.52 20.28
C ARG A 272 9.53 -19.10 20.73
N LEU A 273 10.59 -18.35 20.98
CA LEU A 273 10.51 -16.91 21.28
C LEU A 273 10.53 -16.14 19.95
N PHE A 274 9.44 -15.46 19.65
CA PHE A 274 9.29 -14.65 18.44
C PHE A 274 9.77 -13.23 18.71
N SER A 275 11.02 -12.94 18.36
CA SER A 275 11.62 -11.61 18.53
C SER A 275 11.53 -10.73 17.28
N LEU A 276 11.61 -11.31 16.08
CA LEU A 276 11.54 -10.56 14.83
C LEU A 276 10.10 -10.14 14.53
N HIS A 277 9.94 -8.90 14.08
CA HIS A 277 8.67 -8.39 13.61
C HIS A 277 8.80 -7.53 12.36
N SER A 278 7.80 -7.60 11.49
CA SER A 278 7.57 -6.64 10.41
C SER A 278 6.46 -5.68 10.84
N ARG A 279 6.69 -4.38 10.63
CA ARG A 279 5.69 -3.34 10.87
C ARG A 279 4.73 -3.27 9.69
N TYR A 280 3.45 -3.05 9.97
CA TYR A 280 2.50 -2.64 8.96
C TYR A 280 1.67 -1.46 9.47
N THR A 281 1.40 -0.54 8.57
CA THR A 281 0.51 0.60 8.77
C THR A 281 -0.78 0.34 7.96
N PRO A 282 -1.93 0.97 8.27
CA PRO A 282 -2.18 1.85 9.42
C PRO A 282 -2.15 1.10 10.77
N GLY A 283 -2.01 1.82 11.87
CA GLY A 283 -1.91 1.25 13.24
C GLY A 283 -0.48 0.82 13.66
N ALA A 284 -0.33 0.32 14.89
CA ALA A 284 0.92 -0.30 15.39
C ALA A 284 0.94 -1.78 15.00
N GLY A 285 0.63 -2.06 13.74
CA GLY A 285 0.58 -3.41 13.23
C GLY A 285 1.92 -4.11 13.36
N ARG A 286 1.92 -5.33 13.87
CA ARG A 286 3.08 -6.21 13.97
C ARG A 286 2.74 -7.58 13.42
N ILE A 287 3.61 -8.08 12.54
CA ILE A 287 3.68 -9.50 12.20
C ILE A 287 4.93 -10.06 12.87
N TYR A 288 4.77 -10.79 13.96
CA TYR A 288 5.88 -11.48 14.62
C TYR A 288 6.14 -12.81 13.95
N PHE A 289 7.41 -13.07 13.66
CA PHE A 289 7.82 -14.28 12.97
C PHE A 289 9.13 -14.87 13.50
N PHE A 290 9.34 -16.15 13.19
CA PHE A 290 10.53 -16.91 13.57
C PHE A 290 11.04 -17.71 12.37
N PRO A 291 12.24 -17.39 11.85
CA PRO A 291 12.89 -18.18 10.81
C PRO A 291 13.42 -19.52 11.35
N ASP A 292 13.00 -20.64 10.77
CA ASP A 292 13.54 -21.96 11.06
C ASP A 292 14.59 -22.34 9.99
N GLU A 293 15.86 -22.14 10.34
CA GLU A 293 16.99 -22.35 9.43
C GLU A 293 17.13 -23.80 8.96
N LYS A 294 16.72 -24.76 9.79
CA LYS A 294 16.82 -26.18 9.46
C LYS A 294 15.75 -26.58 8.46
N LYS A 295 14.54 -26.07 8.64
CA LYS A 295 13.39 -26.38 7.80
C LYS A 295 13.24 -25.46 6.58
N ARG A 296 13.98 -24.33 6.55
CA ARG A 296 13.86 -23.27 5.53
C ARG A 296 12.41 -22.79 5.36
N ILE A 297 11.77 -22.56 6.49
CA ILE A 297 10.42 -21.99 6.60
C ILE A 297 10.43 -20.88 7.64
N ILE A 298 9.39 -20.07 7.63
CA ILE A 298 9.18 -19.03 8.65
C ILE A 298 7.86 -19.30 9.35
N TYR A 299 7.91 -19.41 10.68
CA TYR A 299 6.70 -19.45 11.50
C TYR A 299 6.16 -18.04 11.68
N ILE A 300 4.83 -17.87 11.56
CA ILE A 300 4.13 -16.62 11.89
C ILE A 300 3.41 -16.83 13.22
N GLY A 301 3.86 -16.11 14.24
CA GLY A 301 3.41 -16.29 15.62
C GLY A 301 2.23 -15.40 15.99
N TYR A 302 2.25 -14.15 15.52
CA TYR A 302 1.25 -13.16 15.85
C TYR A 302 1.07 -12.16 14.71
N ILE A 303 -0.19 -11.79 14.42
CA ILE A 303 -0.57 -10.68 13.55
C ILE A 303 -1.59 -9.82 14.31
N GLY A 304 -1.28 -8.54 14.51
CA GLY A 304 -2.19 -7.64 15.20
C GLY A 304 -1.48 -6.38 15.65
N GLU A 305 -2.11 -5.64 16.55
CA GLU A 305 -1.47 -4.49 17.20
C GLU A 305 -0.28 -4.92 18.06
N LYS A 306 0.61 -3.98 18.32
CA LYS A 306 1.73 -4.17 19.23
C LYS A 306 1.24 -4.66 20.60
N ILE A 307 1.81 -5.77 21.08
CA ILE A 307 1.52 -6.35 22.41
C ILE A 307 2.07 -5.38 23.49
N ILE A 308 1.29 -5.00 24.52
CA ILE A 308 1.70 -4.01 25.53
C ILE A 308 2.18 -4.68 26.82
#